data_AF-A0A7J9QE16-F1
#
_entry.id   AF-A0A7J9QE16-F1
#
_cell.length_a   1.000
_cell.length_b   1.000
_cell.length_c   1.000
_cell.angle_alpha   90.00
_cell.angle_beta   90.00
_cell.angle_gamma   90.00
#
_symmetry.space_group_name_H-M   'P 1'
#
loop_
_entity.id
_entity.type
_entity.pdbx_description
1 polymer ?
#
loop_
_entity_poly.entity_id
_entity_poly.type
_entity_poly.pdbx_seq_one_letter_code
_entity_poly.pdbx_strand_id
1 'polypeptide(L)'
;MLTEREIAIYALGKTEGVHSIAETLGKGLDDEKYIESWNKTMKLLGIELSLKELEKIYKEFAEKMEQVVDESESQNKDSMGEKTQKTK
;
A
#
# COMPACT_ATOMS: atom_id res chain seq x y z
N MET A 1 -16.04 15.82 -5.56
CA MET A 1 -15.76 15.21 -4.24
C MET A 1 -15.19 13.83 -4.48
N LEU A 2 -14.27 13.37 -3.63
CA LEU A 2 -13.78 11.99 -3.68
C LEU A 2 -14.91 11.03 -3.29
N THR A 3 -14.90 9.85 -3.90
CA THR A 3 -15.73 8.71 -3.50
C THR A 3 -15.23 8.10 -2.20
N GLU A 4 -16.07 7.35 -1.50
CA GLU A 4 -15.70 6.63 -0.28
C GLU A 4 -14.51 5.69 -0.50
N ARG A 5 -14.47 5.01 -1.65
CA ARG A 5 -13.34 4.15 -2.05
C ARG A 5 -12.05 4.95 -2.20
N GLU A 6 -12.10 6.13 -2.83
CA GLU A 6 -10.93 6.99 -2.99
C GLU A 6 -10.44 7.54 -1.64
N ILE A 7 -11.36 7.91 -0.75
CA ILE A 7 -11.02 8.32 0.62
C ILE A 7 -10.38 7.17 1.39
N ALA A 8 -10.90 5.95 1.24
CA ALA A 8 -10.35 4.76 1.88
C ALA A 8 -8.91 4.50 1.40
N ILE A 9 -8.67 4.48 0.08
CA ILE A 9 -7.33 4.28 -0.49
C ILE A 9 -6.36 5.38 -0.04
N TYR A 10 -6.82 6.63 -0.01
CA TYR A 10 -6.01 7.75 0.45
C TYR A 10 -5.61 7.60 1.93
N ALA A 11 -6.56 7.22 2.78
CA ALA A 11 -6.29 6.95 4.19
C ALA A 11 -5.31 5.78 4.35
N LEU A 12 -5.54 4.68 3.62
CA LEU A 12 -4.69 3.49 3.61
C LEU A 12 -3.24 3.85 3.27
N GLY A 13 -2.99 4.54 2.15
CA GLY A 13 -1.63 4.92 1.75
C GLY A 13 -0.90 5.80 2.77
N LYS A 14 -1.62 6.59 3.58
CA LYS A 14 -1.02 7.38 4.67
C LYS A 14 -0.70 6.54 5.90
N THR A 15 -1.51 5.53 6.20
CA THR A 15 -1.35 4.67 7.37
C THR A 15 -0.39 3.52 7.13
N GLU A 16 -0.28 3.01 5.90
CA GLU A 16 0.65 1.93 5.52
C GLU A 16 2.10 2.26 5.85
N GLY A 17 2.54 3.49 5.60
CA GLY A 17 3.91 3.90 5.95
C GLY A 17 4.18 3.79 7.45
N VAL A 18 3.19 4.10 8.30
CA VAL A 18 3.31 3.97 9.76
C VAL A 18 3.20 2.51 10.19
N HIS A 19 2.33 1.74 9.55
CA HIS A 19 2.14 0.32 9.82
C HIS A 19 3.40 -0.49 9.47
N SER A 20 3.97 -0.30 8.29
CA SER A 20 5.22 -0.94 7.86
C SER A 20 6.41 -0.62 8.78
N ILE A 21 6.49 0.60 9.32
CA ILE A 21 7.49 0.94 10.36
C ILE A 21 7.22 0.13 11.64
N ALA A 22 5.95 0.02 12.06
CA ALA A 22 5.60 -0.76 13.24
C ALA A 22 5.92 -2.25 13.07
N GLU A 23 5.62 -2.84 11.91
CA GLU A 23 5.99 -4.22 11.57
C GLU A 23 7.50 -4.43 11.62
N THR A 24 8.28 -3.54 11.01
CA THR A 24 9.76 -3.57 11.05
C THR A 24 10.30 -3.54 12.47
N LEU A 25 9.60 -2.88 13.40
CA LEU A 25 9.94 -2.82 14.82
C LEU A 25 9.40 -4.00 15.65
N GLY A 26 8.75 -4.99 15.02
CA GLY A 26 8.10 -6.12 15.70
C GLY A 26 6.85 -5.73 16.51
N LYS A 27 6.25 -4.58 16.18
CA LYS A 27 5.07 -3.99 16.85
C LYS A 27 3.88 -3.85 15.90
N GLY A 28 3.97 -4.42 14.70
CA GLY A 28 2.90 -4.44 13.72
C GLY A 28 1.67 -5.20 14.23
N LEU A 29 0.53 -4.84 13.68
CA LEU A 29 -0.67 -5.67 13.78
C LEU A 29 -0.59 -6.75 12.69
N ASP A 30 -1.25 -7.88 12.90
CA ASP A 30 -1.59 -8.74 11.77
C ASP A 30 -2.60 -8.02 10.85
N ASP A 31 -2.63 -8.44 9.58
CA ASP A 31 -3.47 -7.82 8.53
C ASP A 31 -4.95 -7.73 8.94
N GLU A 32 -5.49 -8.78 9.58
CA GLU A 32 -6.89 -8.82 10.01
C GLU A 32 -7.19 -7.72 11.03
N LYS A 33 -6.37 -7.59 12.07
CA LYS A 33 -6.50 -6.54 13.09
C LYS A 33 -6.28 -5.15 12.52
N TYR A 34 -5.38 -5.01 11.56
CA TYR A 34 -5.16 -3.74 10.88
C TYR A 34 -6.40 -3.32 10.07
N ILE A 35 -6.96 -4.22 9.28
CA ILE A 35 -8.19 -3.98 8.50
C ILE A 35 -9.38 -3.68 9.41
N GLU A 36 -9.51 -4.36 10.55
CA GLU A 36 -10.55 -4.04 11.55
C GLU A 36 -10.37 -2.63 12.12
N SER A 37 -9.15 -2.24 12.46
CA SER A 37 -8.83 -0.90 12.95
C SER A 37 -9.16 0.18 11.91
N TRP A 38 -8.82 -0.09 10.65
CA TRP A 38 -9.15 0.77 9.53
C TRP A 38 -10.67 0.88 9.32
N ASN A 39 -11.42 -0.24 9.43
CA ASN A 39 -12.88 -0.25 9.37
C ASN A 39 -13.52 0.62 10.46
N LYS A 40 -13.01 0.53 11.70
CA LYS A 40 -13.46 1.39 12.81
C LYS A 40 -13.24 2.87 12.49
N THR A 41 -12.07 3.20 11.92
CA THR A 41 -11.76 4.57 11.53
C THR A 41 -12.70 5.08 10.44
N MET A 42 -12.96 4.29 9.40
CA MET A 42 -13.90 4.66 8.33
C MET A 42 -15.31 4.90 8.87
N LYS A 43 -15.80 4.04 9.76
CA LYS A 43 -17.11 4.21 10.42
C LYS A 43 -17.20 5.49 11.26
N LEU A 44 -16.14 5.85 11.99
CA LEU A 44 -16.11 7.11 12.76
C LEU A 44 -16.19 8.35 11.85
N LEU A 45 -15.76 8.23 10.60
CA LEU A 45 -15.83 9.29 9.59
C LEU A 45 -17.16 9.27 8.79
N GLY A 46 -18.10 8.40 9.15
CA GLY A 46 -19.39 8.27 8.48
C GLY A 46 -19.31 7.53 7.13
N ILE A 47 -18.24 6.78 6.89
CA ILE A 47 -18.04 6.00 5.66
C ILE A 47 -18.44 4.55 5.94
N GLU A 48 -19.44 4.05 5.20
CA GLU A 48 -19.98 2.70 5.36
C GLU A 48 -19.40 1.74 4.33
N LEU A 49 -18.19 1.25 4.59
CA LEU A 49 -17.59 0.14 3.83
C LEU A 49 -17.60 -1.15 4.67
N SER A 50 -17.96 -2.26 4.02
CA SER A 50 -17.87 -3.58 4.65
C SER A 50 -16.41 -4.02 4.81
N LEU A 51 -16.15 -4.92 5.77
CA LEU A 51 -14.81 -5.52 5.94
C LEU A 51 -14.32 -6.17 4.65
N LYS A 52 -15.21 -6.87 3.93
CA LYS A 52 -14.90 -7.50 2.65
C LYS A 52 -14.46 -6.51 1.58
N GLU A 53 -15.06 -5.31 1.55
CA GLU A 53 -14.64 -4.26 0.61
C GLU A 53 -13.28 -3.68 0.98
N LEU A 54 -13.02 -3.47 2.27
CA LEU A 54 -11.73 -3.00 2.75
C LEU A 54 -10.62 -4.03 2.52
N GLU A 55 -10.87 -5.32 2.78
CA GLU A 55 -9.95 -6.41 2.45
C GLU A 55 -9.61 -6.44 0.96
N LYS A 56 -10.62 -6.22 0.09
CA LYS A 56 -10.40 -6.15 -1.35
C LYS A 56 -9.52 -4.95 -1.72
N ILE A 57 -9.79 -3.77 -1.15
CA ILE A 57 -8.97 -2.58 -1.38
C ILE A 57 -7.52 -2.80 -0.89
N TYR A 58 -7.35 -3.42 0.28
CA TYR A 58 -6.04 -3.73 0.86
C TYR A 58 -5.22 -4.62 -0.08
N LYS A 59 -5.81 -5.72 -0.57
CA LYS A 59 -5.15 -6.64 -1.53
C LYS A 59 -4.79 -5.95 -2.84
N GLU A 60 -5.73 -5.20 -3.42
CA GLU A 60 -5.48 -4.44 -4.65
C GLU A 60 -4.38 -3.39 -4.47
N PHE A 61 -4.29 -2.78 -3.28
CA PHE A 61 -3.24 -1.83 -2.96
C PHE A 61 -1.89 -2.54 -2.82
N ALA A 62 -1.81 -3.64 -2.08
CA ALA A 62 -0.58 -4.42 -1.90
C ALA A 62 -0.03 -4.93 -3.24
N GLU A 63 -0.86 -5.56 -4.07
CA GLU A 63 -0.47 -6.04 -5.41
C GLU A 63 0.08 -4.91 -6.29
N LYS A 64 -0.51 -3.72 -6.22
CA LYS A 64 -0.01 -2.55 -6.96
C LYS A 64 1.33 -2.05 -6.42
N MET A 65 1.53 -2.09 -5.10
CA MET A 65 2.81 -1.69 -4.51
C MET A 65 3.92 -2.67 -4.91
N GLU A 66 3.64 -3.97 -4.96
CA GLU A 66 4.58 -4.98 -5.48
C GLU A 66 4.94 -4.71 -6.95
N GLN A 67 3.94 -4.46 -7.81
CA GLN A 67 4.18 -4.12 -9.22
C GLN A 67 5.06 -2.87 -9.37
N VAL A 68 4.82 -1.82 -8.57
CA VAL A 68 5.64 -0.60 -8.60
C VAL A 68 7.09 -0.89 -8.21
N VAL A 69 7.32 -1.75 -7.21
CA VAL A 69 8.67 -2.18 -6.83
C VAL A 69 9.32 -2.95 -7.97
N ASP A 70 8.65 -3.96 -8.54
CA ASP A 70 9.17 -4.78 -9.65
C ASP A 70 9.51 -3.96 -10.90
N GLU A 71 8.65 -3.00 -11.27
CA GLU A 71 8.89 -2.08 -12.39
C GLU A 71 10.09 -1.17 -12.10
N SER A 72 10.22 -0.66 -10.87
CA SER A 72 11.34 0.19 -10.48
C SER A 72 12.68 -0.55 -10.48
N GLU A 73 12.69 -1.84 -10.13
CA GLU A 73 13.88 -2.70 -10.22
C GLU A 73 14.23 -3.03 -11.67
N SER A 74 13.21 -3.25 -12.52
CA SER A 74 13.39 -3.53 -13.95
C SER A 74 13.95 -2.33 -14.71
N GLN A 75 13.46 -1.13 -14.44
CA GLN A 75 13.99 0.12 -15.01
C GLN A 75 15.44 0.41 -14.55
N ASN A 76 15.80 0.03 -13.32
CA ASN A 76 17.18 0.18 -12.85
C ASN A 76 18.17 -0.73 -13.60
N LYS A 77 17.76 -1.95 -13.97
CA LYS A 77 18.62 -2.89 -14.73
C LYS A 77 18.94 -2.39 -16.15
N ASP A 78 17.99 -1.75 -16.83
CA ASP A 78 18.21 -1.16 -18.16
C ASP A 78 19.20 0.02 -18.11
N SER A 79 19.17 0.82 -17.04
CA SER A 79 20.07 1.96 -16.85
C SER A 79 21.53 1.58 -16.51
N MET A 80 21.76 0.36 -15.98
CA MET A 80 23.11 -0.19 -15.74
C MET A 80 23.71 -0.89 -16.96
N GLY A 81 22.88 -1.38 -17.88
CA GLY A 81 23.34 -1.94 -19.17
C GLY A 81 23.98 -0.88 -20.08
N GLU A 82 23.45 0.34 -20.09
CA GLU A 82 23.94 1.42 -20.96
C GLU A 82 25.27 2.04 -20.51
N LYS A 83 25.62 1.96 -19.22
CA LYS A 83 26.89 2.52 -18.71
C LYS A 83 28.10 1.63 -18.98
N THR A 84 27.90 0.36 -19.32
CA THR A 84 29.01 -0.59 -19.51
C THR A 84 29.53 -0.62 -20.96
N GLN A 85 28.78 -0.06 -21.92
CA GLN A 85 29.15 -0.06 -23.35
C GLN A 85 29.82 1.23 -23.84
N LYS A 86 29.85 2.31 -23.04
CA LYS A 86 30.50 3.59 -23.42
C LYS A 86 31.96 3.73 -22.95
N THR A 87 32.57 2.67 -22.41
CA THR A 87 33.93 2.73 -21.85
C THR A 87 34.88 1.66 -22.41
N LYS A 88 34.66 1.21 -23.64
CA LYS A 88 35.65 0.41 -24.39
C LYS A 88 35.96 1.03 -25.73
#